data_AF-A0A449AQC4-F1
#
_entry.id   AF-A0A449AQC4-F1
#
_cell.length_a   1.000
_cell.length_b   1.000
_cell.length_c   1.000
_cell.angle_alpha   90.00
_cell.angle_beta   90.00
_cell.angle_gamma   90.00
#
_symmetry.space_group_name_H-M   'P 1'
#
loop_
_entity.id
_entity.type
_entity.pdbx_description
1 polymer ?
#
loop_
_entity_poly.entity_id
_entity_poly.type
_entity_poly.pdbx_seq_one_letter_code
_entity_poly.pdbx_strand_id
1 'polypeptide(L)'
;MKKELNSPEDFAILRSLFIRDVEKELKKNNKKKQTPKRQKYNNLLNGLLKQLKNFEIKNQDLKINKIAFEKIKRDEYLAHIKWYFISGLIIFIILTISIILIGIYLK
;
A
#
# COMPACT_ATOMS: atom_id res chain seq x y z
N MET A 1 15.21 12.06 -21.32
CA MET A 1 14.58 11.41 -22.49
C MET A 1 13.52 10.42 -21.97
N LYS A 2 12.24 10.79 -21.99
CA LYS A 2 11.15 9.90 -21.56
C LYS A 2 10.91 8.90 -22.70
N LYS A 3 11.27 7.62 -22.53
CA LYS A 3 10.90 6.57 -23.48
C LYS A 3 9.38 6.43 -23.42
N GLU A 4 8.69 6.92 -24.44
CA GLU A 4 7.28 6.63 -24.61
C GLU A 4 7.13 5.13 -24.87
N LEU A 5 6.25 4.49 -24.09
CA LEU A 5 6.06 3.05 -24.08
C LEU A 5 5.20 2.70 -25.30
N ASN A 6 5.83 2.58 -26.46
CA ASN A 6 5.12 2.51 -27.74
C ASN A 6 5.24 1.13 -28.43
N SER A 7 6.06 0.19 -27.92
CA SER A 7 6.16 -1.18 -28.47
C SER A 7 5.24 -2.17 -27.72
N PRO A 8 4.55 -3.09 -28.43
CA PRO A 8 3.82 -4.22 -27.82
C PRO A 8 4.67 -5.05 -26.84
N GLU A 9 5.97 -5.17 -27.08
CA GLU A 9 6.91 -5.91 -26.25
C GLU A 9 7.11 -5.23 -24.89
N ASP A 10 7.15 -3.90 -24.86
CA ASP A 10 7.27 -3.13 -23.62
C ASP A 10 6.05 -3.34 -22.71
N PHE A 11 4.85 -3.49 -23.29
CA PHE A 11 3.64 -3.80 -22.53
C PHE A 11 3.62 -5.23 -22.01
N ALA A 12 4.19 -6.19 -22.74
CA ALA A 12 4.35 -7.57 -22.26
C ALA A 12 5.31 -7.61 -21.05
N ILE A 13 6.44 -6.90 -21.13
CA ILE A 13 7.38 -6.75 -20.02
C ILE A 13 6.69 -6.06 -18.84
N LEU A 14 5.98 -4.96 -19.08
CA LEU A 14 5.27 -4.22 -18.03
C LEU A 14 4.22 -5.10 -17.33
N ARG A 15 3.47 -5.91 -18.08
CA ARG A 15 2.49 -6.85 -17.52
C ARG A 15 3.16 -7.93 -16.69
N SER A 16 4.26 -8.51 -17.17
CA SER A 16 5.05 -9.50 -16.41
C SER A 16 5.56 -8.92 -15.08
N LEU A 17 6.12 -7.72 -15.12
CA LEU A 17 6.58 -7.00 -13.92
C LEU A 17 5.41 -6.73 -12.97
N PHE A 18 4.27 -6.29 -13.49
CA PHE A 18 3.10 -5.98 -12.68
C PHE A 18 2.54 -7.25 -12.00
N ILE A 19 2.42 -8.36 -12.72
CA ILE A 19 2.05 -9.67 -12.17
C ILE A 19 2.98 -10.05 -11.01
N ARG A 20 4.30 -9.94 -11.23
CA ARG A 20 5.30 -10.27 -10.21
C ARG A 20 5.15 -9.40 -8.97
N ASP A 21 4.87 -8.12 -9.12
CA ASP A 21 4.68 -7.19 -8.00
C ASP A 21 3.42 -7.54 -7.19
N VAL A 22 2.31 -7.88 -7.86
CA VAL A 22 1.06 -8.33 -7.20
C VAL A 22 1.29 -9.64 -6.46
N GLU A 23 1.98 -10.62 -7.07
CA GLU A 23 2.30 -11.90 -6.42
C GLU A 23 3.21 -11.73 -5.20
N LYS A 24 4.19 -10.82 -5.28
CA LYS A 24 5.08 -10.50 -4.15
C LYS A 24 4.30 -9.91 -2.98
N GLU A 25 3.34 -9.03 -3.25
CA GLU A 25 2.48 -8.44 -2.20
C GLU A 25 1.55 -9.50 -1.57
N LEU A 26 0.95 -10.36 -2.39
CA LEU A 26 0.15 -11.50 -1.92
C LEU A 26 0.97 -12.43 -1.01
N LYS A 27 2.18 -12.81 -1.43
CA LYS A 27 3.10 -13.63 -0.60
C LYS A 27 3.44 -12.94 0.72
N LYS A 28 3.70 -11.64 0.70
CA LYS A 28 3.96 -10.84 1.91
C LYS A 28 2.75 -10.81 2.84
N ASN A 29 1.54 -10.77 2.28
CA ASN A 29 0.32 -10.77 3.06
C ASN A 29 -0.03 -12.12 3.67
N ASN A 30 0.18 -13.21 2.93
CA ASN A 30 -0.08 -14.56 3.42
C ASN A 30 0.82 -14.96 4.60
N LYS A 31 2.02 -14.37 4.71
CA LYS A 31 2.94 -14.60 5.85
C LYS A 31 2.49 -13.96 7.18
N LYS A 32 1.49 -13.09 7.16
CA LYS A 32 1.03 -12.36 8.35
C LYS A 32 -0.35 -12.85 8.78
N LYS A 33 -0.74 -12.61 10.03
CA LYS A 33 -2.07 -12.97 10.57
C LYS A 33 -3.19 -12.42 9.66
N GLN A 34 -4.11 -13.29 9.25
CA GLN A 34 -5.27 -12.93 8.46
C GLN A 34 -6.27 -12.17 9.32
N THR A 35 -6.72 -11.01 8.83
CA THR A 35 -7.81 -10.22 9.42
C THR A 35 -8.87 -10.00 8.34
N PRO A 36 -10.14 -9.72 8.68
CA PRO A 36 -11.19 -9.50 7.68
C PRO A 36 -10.86 -8.42 6.65
N LYS A 37 -10.27 -7.30 7.10
CA LYS A 37 -9.78 -6.23 6.22
C LYS A 37 -8.73 -6.74 5.23
N ARG A 38 -7.82 -7.58 5.72
CA ARG A 38 -6.72 -8.12 4.93
C ARG A 38 -7.17 -9.21 3.96
N GLN A 39 -8.14 -10.03 4.34
CA GLN A 39 -8.80 -10.97 3.44
C GLN A 39 -9.47 -10.23 2.28
N LYS A 40 -10.18 -9.13 2.58
CA LYS A 40 -10.77 -8.26 1.54
C LYS A 40 -9.71 -7.71 0.58
N TYR A 41 -8.59 -7.22 1.12
CA TYR A 41 -7.46 -6.75 0.30
C TYR A 41 -6.84 -7.86 -0.55
N ASN A 42 -6.60 -9.05 0.03
CA ASN A 42 -6.06 -10.20 -0.70
C ASN A 42 -7.02 -10.68 -1.81
N ASN A 43 -8.33 -10.65 -1.59
CA ASN A 43 -9.33 -10.98 -2.61
C ASN A 43 -9.27 -10.00 -3.78
N LEU A 44 -9.10 -8.70 -3.50
CA LEU A 44 -8.90 -7.68 -4.55
C LEU A 44 -7.61 -7.94 -5.34
N LEU A 45 -6.51 -8.25 -4.67
CA LEU A 45 -5.24 -8.60 -5.33
C LEU A 45 -5.34 -9.86 -6.18
N ASN A 46 -6.06 -10.89 -5.71
CA ASN A 46 -6.31 -12.10 -6.47
C ASN A 46 -7.17 -11.84 -7.72
N GLY A 47 -8.18 -10.97 -7.61
CA GLY A 47 -8.98 -10.51 -8.75
C GLY A 47 -8.12 -9.81 -9.80
N LEU A 48 -7.30 -8.84 -9.35
CA LEU A 48 -6.36 -8.13 -10.22
C LEU A 48 -5.36 -9.07 -10.90
N LEU A 49 -4.83 -10.06 -10.16
CA LEU A 49 -3.91 -11.05 -10.71
C LEU A 49 -4.55 -11.89 -11.82
N LYS A 50 -5.82 -12.31 -11.65
CA LYS A 50 -6.57 -13.02 -12.69
C LYS A 50 -6.75 -12.15 -13.93
N GLN A 51 -7.19 -10.91 -13.75
CA GLN A 51 -7.38 -9.96 -14.86
C GLN A 51 -6.09 -9.70 -15.64
N LEU A 52 -4.95 -9.63 -14.95
CA LEU A 52 -3.64 -9.47 -15.59
C LEU A 52 -3.22 -10.72 -16.38
N LYS A 53 -3.41 -11.92 -15.82
CA LYS A 53 -3.05 -13.20 -16.46
C LYS A 53 -3.97 -13.55 -17.64
N ASN A 54 -5.24 -13.19 -17.55
CA ASN A 54 -6.23 -13.41 -18.60
C ASN A 54 -6.18 -12.35 -19.71
N PHE A 55 -5.25 -11.39 -19.64
CA PHE A 55 -5.16 -10.27 -20.59
C PHE A 55 -6.43 -9.40 -20.68
N GLU A 56 -7.27 -9.43 -19.65
CA GLU A 56 -8.52 -8.64 -19.59
C GLU A 56 -8.24 -7.13 -19.49
N ILE A 57 -7.12 -6.75 -18.86
CA ILE A 57 -6.66 -5.36 -18.82
C ILE A 57 -5.95 -5.07 -20.14
N LYS A 58 -6.45 -4.10 -20.92
CA LYS A 58 -5.80 -3.66 -22.16
C LYS A 58 -4.43 -3.04 -21.86
N ASN A 59 -3.50 -3.14 -22.82
CA ASN A 59 -2.15 -2.60 -22.69
C ASN A 59 -2.14 -1.10 -22.33
N GLN A 60 -3.06 -0.34 -22.92
CA GLN A 60 -3.27 1.09 -22.69
C GLN A 60 -3.58 1.39 -21.21
N ASP A 61 -4.41 0.55 -20.60
CA ASP A 61 -4.87 0.69 -19.22
C ASP A 61 -3.88 0.11 -18.21
N LEU A 62 -2.87 -0.62 -18.67
CA LEU A 62 -1.96 -1.37 -17.80
C LEU A 62 -1.13 -0.44 -16.91
N LYS A 63 -0.71 0.71 -17.44
CA LYS A 63 -0.04 1.76 -16.65
C LYS A 63 -0.97 2.35 -15.59
N ILE A 64 -2.22 2.67 -15.96
CA ILE A 64 -3.19 3.28 -15.05
C ILE A 64 -3.52 2.30 -13.90
N ASN A 65 -3.74 1.03 -14.23
CA ASN A 65 -3.97 -0.02 -13.24
C ASN A 65 -2.76 -0.24 -12.34
N LYS A 66 -1.54 -0.16 -12.87
CA LYS A 66 -0.32 -0.23 -12.06
C LYS A 66 -0.23 0.94 -11.07
N ILE A 67 -0.52 2.16 -11.52
CA ILE A 67 -0.53 3.35 -10.65
C ILE A 67 -1.60 3.22 -9.57
N ALA A 68 -2.80 2.75 -9.94
CA ALA A 68 -3.87 2.51 -8.97
C ALA A 68 -3.47 1.46 -7.92
N PHE A 69 -2.85 0.36 -8.34
CA PHE A 69 -2.31 -0.65 -7.42
C PHE A 69 -1.26 -0.07 -6.47
N GLU A 70 -0.29 0.70 -6.98
CA GLU A 70 0.74 1.34 -6.14
C GLU A 70 0.13 2.31 -5.13
N LYS A 71 -0.90 3.07 -5.52
CA LYS A 71 -1.64 3.95 -4.61
C LYS A 71 -2.31 3.17 -3.49
N ILE A 72 -3.08 2.12 -3.82
CA ILE A 72 -3.77 1.28 -2.81
C ILE A 72 -2.75 0.64 -1.86
N LYS A 73 -1.63 0.12 -2.40
CA LYS A 73 -0.55 -0.46 -1.60
C LYS A 73 0.05 0.56 -0.61
N ARG A 74 0.26 1.80 -1.06
CA ARG A 74 0.76 2.88 -0.20
C ARG A 74 -0.26 3.26 0.87
N ASP A 75 -1.54 3.36 0.52
CA ASP A 75 -2.60 3.70 1.46
C ASP A 75 -2.71 2.66 2.59
N GLU A 76 -2.63 1.37 2.25
CA GLU A 76 -2.63 0.27 3.22
C GLU A 76 -1.41 0.34 4.16
N TYR A 77 -0.23 0.69 3.63
CA TYR A 77 0.99 0.85 4.42
C TYR A 77 0.95 2.10 5.32
N LEU A 78 0.48 3.23 4.78
CA LEU A 78 0.37 4.49 5.49
C LEU A 78 -0.72 4.44 6.57
N ALA A 79 -1.80 3.69 6.37
CA ALA A 79 -2.83 3.49 7.39
C ALA A 79 -2.22 2.94 8.69
N HIS A 80 -1.27 2.00 8.60
CA HIS A 80 -0.56 1.50 9.77
C HIS A 80 0.32 2.59 10.42
N ILE A 81 1.05 3.38 9.63
CA ILE A 81 1.95 4.42 10.15
C ILE A 81 1.18 5.57 10.81
N LYS A 82 0.03 5.96 10.24
CA LYS A 82 -0.81 7.04 10.79
C LYS A 82 -1.18 6.77 12.25
N TRP A 83 -1.59 5.54 12.58
CA TRP A 83 -1.95 5.18 13.96
C TRP A 83 -0.76 5.26 14.93
N TYR A 84 0.44 4.86 14.51
CA TYR A 84 1.64 5.02 15.34
C TYR A 84 1.97 6.49 15.59
N PHE A 85 1.88 7.35 14.57
CA PHE A 85 2.13 8.78 14.72
C PHE A 85 1.10 9.44 15.65
N ILE A 86 -0.19 9.12 15.48
CA ILE A 86 -1.28 9.63 16.33
C ILE A 86 -1.08 9.19 17.79
N SER A 87 -0.75 7.92 18.03
CA SER A 87 -0.49 7.42 19.38
C SER A 87 0.72 8.10 20.03
N GLY A 88 1.80 8.33 19.28
CA GLY A 88 2.99 9.01 19.78
C GLY A 88 2.71 10.47 20.15
N LEU A 89 1.92 11.17 19.33
CA LEU A 89 1.50 12.55 19.59
C LEU A 89 0.70 12.66 20.90
N ILE A 90 -0.24 11.74 21.14
CA ILE A 90 -1.07 11.73 22.36
C ILE A 90 -0.19 11.55 23.60
N ILE A 91 0.76 10.61 23.58
CA ILE A 91 1.68 10.37 24.71
C ILE A 91 2.54 11.61 24.96
N PHE A 92 3.05 12.24 23.91
CA PHE A 92 3.83 13.47 24.03
C PHE A 92 3.04 14.61 24.69
N ILE A 93 1.77 14.81 24.29
CA ILE A 93 0.89 15.82 24.89
C ILE A 93 0.69 15.53 26.39
N ILE A 94 0.40 14.30 26.77
CA ILE A 94 0.22 13.92 28.18
C ILE A 94 1.48 14.23 28.99
N LEU A 95 2.66 13.85 28.49
CA LEU A 95 3.94 14.11 29.17
C LEU A 95 4.21 15.61 29.34
N THR A 96 3.97 16.41 28.30
CA THR A 96 4.15 17.87 28.39
C THR A 96 3.22 18.50 29.42
N ILE A 97 1.95 18.08 29.49
CA ILE A 97 0.99 18.56 30.50
C ILE A 97 1.45 18.16 31.90
N SER A 98 1.90 16.91 32.10
CA SER A 98 2.40 16.45 33.40
C SER A 98 3.60 17.28 33.88
N ILE A 99 4.56 17.59 32.99
CA ILE A 99 5.73 18.41 33.33
C ILE A 99 5.29 19.82 33.72
N ILE A 100 4.36 20.44 32.98
CA ILE A 100 3.83 21.77 33.29
C ILE A 100 3.14 21.77 34.66
N LEU A 101 2.30 20.77 34.95
CA LEU A 101 1.61 20.65 36.24
C LEU A 101 2.58 20.49 37.41
N ILE A 102 3.62 19.66 37.25
CA ILE A 102 4.67 19.49 38.26
C ILE A 102 5.42 20.81 38.48
N GLY A 103 5.76 21.52 37.39
CA GLY A 103 6.44 22.81 37.46
C GLY A 103 5.60 23.91 38.13
N ILE A 104 4.27 23.88 37.97
CA ILE A 104 3.36 24.77 38.70
C ILE A 104 3.27 24.38 40.17
N TYR A 105 3.18 23.09 40.48
CA TYR A 105 3.04 22.60 41.85
C TYR A 105 4.30 22.83 42.71
N LEU A 106 5.48 22.75 42.11
CA LEU A 106 6.77 23.00 42.79
C LEU A 106 7.12 24.48 42.94
N LYS A 107 6.35 25.38 42.31
CA LYS A 107 6.55 26.83 42.37
C LYS A 107 5.64 27.45 43.44
#